data_AF-A0A2V7JRK7-F1
#
_entry.id   AF-A0A2V7JRK7-F1
#
_cell.length_a   1.000
_cell.length_b   1.000
_cell.length_c   1.000
_cell.angle_alpha   90.00
_cell.angle_beta   90.00
_cell.angle_gamma   90.00
#
_symmetry.space_group_name_H-M   'P 1'
#
loop_
_entity.id
_entity.type
_entity.pdbx_description
1 polymer ?
#
loop_
_entity_poly.entity_id
_entity_poly.type
_entity_poly.pdbx_seq_one_letter_code
_entity_poly.pdbx_strand_id
1 'polypeptide(L)'
;MWEAFPANPTVGDTIWLVRALVVPAGWQVRAAKFEPTEDVEPLTEPSVRRVAGAWVVRYALAAWKPGAHELGLPPIWRLGPDGRADSTAGGVASFGVASVIPDTLKDPTPQAPLAPLRLAHRNALPPLAAAGIAIVLLGAGVAMRRRPPRALAPRPQVPVEREVPDARWLAAGEPRAVVARAMWRLRAALAKTVPEAHLALDTAECLAMVEQARPHAPIRELRDLLEQLSRRSR
;
A
#
# COMPACT_ATOMS: atom_id res chain seq x y z
N MET A 1 31.20 18.19 6.65
CA MET A 1 30.97 19.29 5.69
C MET A 1 30.02 18.77 4.62
N TRP A 2 29.23 19.64 4.00
CA TRP A 2 28.37 19.27 2.86
C TRP A 2 29.11 19.49 1.55
N GLU A 3 28.91 18.61 0.59
CA GLU A 3 29.44 18.70 -0.77
C GLU A 3 28.26 18.70 -1.76
N ALA A 4 28.31 19.57 -2.76
CA ALA A 4 27.30 19.67 -3.80
C ALA A 4 27.77 18.98 -5.09
N PHE A 5 26.88 18.21 -5.73
CA PHE A 5 27.13 17.55 -7.00
C PHE A 5 25.98 17.78 -8.00
N PRO A 6 26.25 18.07 -9.28
CA PRO A 6 27.58 18.29 -9.87
C PRO A 6 28.24 19.57 -9.31
N ALA A 7 29.56 19.72 -9.52
CA ALA A 7 30.32 20.85 -8.96
C ALA A 7 29.92 22.22 -9.56
N ASN A 8 29.43 22.23 -10.81
CA ASN A 8 28.96 23.41 -11.51
C ASN A 8 27.54 23.15 -12.05
N PRO A 9 26.52 23.08 -11.19
CA PRO A 9 25.14 22.88 -11.63
C PRO A 9 24.60 24.14 -12.31
N THR A 10 23.65 23.97 -13.22
CA THR A 10 22.89 25.06 -13.84
C THR A 10 21.47 25.13 -13.27
N VAL A 11 20.77 26.25 -13.47
CA VAL A 11 19.37 26.41 -13.05
C VAL A 11 18.51 25.29 -13.67
N GLY A 12 17.78 24.57 -12.82
CA GLY A 12 16.96 23.41 -13.22
C GLY A 12 17.67 22.06 -13.17
N ASP A 13 19.00 22.01 -12.97
CA ASP A 13 19.69 20.73 -12.72
C ASP A 13 19.34 20.14 -11.35
N THR A 14 19.46 18.82 -11.24
CA THR A 14 19.40 18.13 -9.94
C THR A 14 20.74 18.27 -9.21
N ILE A 15 20.69 18.97 -8.07
CA ILE A 15 21.82 19.19 -7.17
C ILE A 15 21.71 18.22 -6.00
N TRP A 16 22.74 17.40 -5.82
CA TRP A 16 22.88 16.49 -4.69
C TRP A 16 23.75 17.13 -3.61
N LEU A 17 23.16 17.47 -2.47
CA LEU A 17 23.92 17.80 -1.27
C LEU A 17 24.23 16.53 -0.50
N VAL A 18 25.51 16.25 -0.29
CA VAL A 18 26.01 15.01 0.29
C VAL A 18 26.84 15.31 1.54
N ARG A 19 26.59 14.57 2.62
CA ARG A 19 27.42 14.62 3.83
C ARG A 19 27.67 13.22 4.35
N ALA A 20 28.95 12.88 4.52
CA ALA A 20 29.38 11.68 5.21
C ALA A 20 29.47 11.92 6.73
N LEU A 21 29.04 10.92 7.49
CA LEU A 21 29.01 10.92 8.95
C LEU A 21 29.52 9.58 9.46
N VAL A 22 30.43 9.62 10.43
CA VAL A 22 30.85 8.45 11.18
C VAL A 22 30.07 8.42 12.48
N VAL A 23 29.41 7.29 12.76
CA VAL A 23 28.70 7.03 14.02
C VAL A 23 29.22 5.73 14.62
N PRO A 24 29.12 5.53 15.95
CA PRO A 24 29.55 4.30 16.58
C PRO A 24 28.82 3.07 16.00
N ALA A 25 29.46 1.91 16.11
CA ALA A 25 28.88 0.66 15.61
C ALA A 25 27.50 0.39 16.25
N GLY A 26 26.56 -0.10 15.43
CA GLY A 26 25.18 -0.36 15.86
C GLY A 26 24.25 0.87 15.84
N TRP A 27 24.78 2.07 15.63
CA TRP A 27 23.96 3.28 15.50
C TRP A 27 23.39 3.43 14.09
N GLN A 28 22.14 3.89 14.02
CA GLN A 28 21.44 4.25 12.79
C GLN A 28 21.40 5.77 12.63
N VAL A 29 21.30 6.22 11.38
CA VAL A 29 21.17 7.64 11.04
C VAL A 29 19.82 7.89 10.38
N ARG A 30 19.15 8.96 10.78
CA ARG A 30 17.95 9.50 10.13
C ARG A 30 18.14 10.97 9.81
N ALA A 31 17.76 11.35 8.60
CA ALA A 31 17.77 12.73 8.15
C ALA A 31 16.36 13.32 8.26
N ALA A 32 16.26 14.53 8.77
CA ALA A 32 15.02 15.30 8.74
C ALA A 32 14.67 15.74 7.32
N LYS A 33 13.39 16.00 7.07
CA LYS A 33 12.95 16.53 5.77
C LYS A 33 13.48 17.95 5.58
N PHE A 34 13.90 18.25 4.35
CA PHE A 34 14.22 19.62 3.93
C PHE A 34 12.93 20.28 3.46
N GLU A 35 12.62 21.46 4.00
CA GLU A 35 11.45 22.22 3.57
C GLU A 35 11.84 23.14 2.39
N PRO A 36 10.95 23.30 1.39
CA PRO A 36 11.21 24.20 0.28
C PRO A 36 11.44 25.63 0.75
N THR A 37 12.30 26.33 0.01
CA THR A 37 12.59 27.75 0.19
C THR A 37 12.20 28.50 -1.08
N GLU A 38 12.32 29.83 -1.09
CA GLU A 38 12.03 30.65 -2.28
C GLU A 38 12.92 30.27 -3.48
N ASP A 39 14.21 30.02 -3.21
CA ASP A 39 15.22 29.81 -4.25
C ASP A 39 15.50 28.32 -4.55
N VAL A 40 15.15 27.41 -3.63
CA VAL A 40 15.52 25.99 -3.69
C VAL A 40 14.38 25.07 -3.27
N GLU A 41 14.12 24.05 -4.09
CA GLU A 41 13.07 23.06 -3.89
C GLU A 41 13.63 21.63 -3.74
N PRO A 42 13.21 20.86 -2.72
CA PRO A 42 13.57 19.45 -2.60
C PRO A 42 12.79 18.60 -3.61
N LEU A 43 13.52 17.81 -4.40
CA LEU A 43 12.95 16.94 -5.44
C LEU A 43 12.49 15.59 -4.88
N THR A 44 13.13 15.12 -3.81
CA THR A 44 12.81 13.85 -3.17
C THR A 44 13.00 13.94 -1.66
N GLU A 45 12.42 12.98 -0.94
CA GLU A 45 12.75 12.74 0.47
C GLU A 45 14.26 12.44 0.63
N PRO A 46 14.85 12.75 1.79
CA PRO A 46 16.27 12.53 2.02
C PRO A 46 16.63 11.05 1.98
N SER A 47 17.74 10.72 1.33
CA SER A 47 18.26 9.36 1.31
C SER A 47 19.42 9.21 2.29
N VAL A 48 19.38 8.14 3.08
CA VAL A 48 20.43 7.81 4.05
C VAL A 48 20.94 6.42 3.74
N ARG A 49 22.23 6.29 3.41
CA ARG A 49 22.84 5.03 2.99
C ARG A 49 24.13 4.77 3.72
N ARG A 50 24.47 3.51 3.96
CA ARG A 50 25.78 3.12 4.50
C ARG A 50 26.74 2.81 3.35
N VAL A 51 27.88 3.50 3.30
CA VAL A 51 28.90 3.38 2.25
C VAL A 51 30.28 3.38 2.90
N ALA A 52 31.13 2.38 2.60
CA ALA A 52 32.51 2.29 3.08
C ALA A 52 32.69 2.51 4.61
N GLY A 53 31.75 2.00 5.41
CA GLY A 53 31.78 2.14 6.87
C GLY A 53 31.21 3.46 7.43
N ALA A 54 30.90 4.44 6.57
CA ALA A 54 30.25 5.69 6.95
C ALA A 54 28.77 5.70 6.56
N TRP A 55 28.00 6.58 7.20
CA TRP A 55 26.65 6.93 6.75
C TRP A 55 26.74 8.15 5.84
N VAL A 56 26.08 8.08 4.69
CA VAL A 56 26.00 9.15 3.71
C VAL A 56 24.56 9.62 3.65
N VAL A 57 24.35 10.88 4.00
CA VAL A 57 23.07 11.57 3.89
C VAL A 57 23.06 12.39 2.61
N ARG A 58 21.97 12.31 1.84
CA ARG A 58 21.83 13.05 0.58
C ARG A 58 20.47 13.71 0.47
N TYR A 59 20.47 14.97 0.02
CA TYR A 59 19.28 15.70 -0.41
C TYR A 59 19.36 15.94 -1.91
N ALA A 60 18.27 15.67 -2.64
CA ALA A 60 18.11 16.01 -4.05
C ALA A 60 17.36 17.34 -4.13
N LEU A 61 17.98 18.37 -4.69
CA LEU A 61 17.44 19.72 -4.73
C LEU A 61 17.46 20.25 -6.17
N ALA A 62 16.56 21.18 -6.49
CA ALA A 62 16.63 22.05 -7.66
C ALA A 62 16.71 23.51 -7.19
N ALA A 63 17.54 24.31 -7.86
CA ALA A 63 17.63 25.75 -7.61
C ALA A 63 17.00 26.52 -8.76
N TRP A 64 16.19 27.53 -8.41
CA TRP A 64 15.42 28.34 -9.36
C TRP A 64 16.13 29.63 -9.78
N LYS A 65 17.12 30.05 -9.01
CA LYS A 65 17.86 31.29 -9.24
C LYS A 65 19.36 31.01 -9.46
N PRO A 66 20.00 31.63 -10.48
CA PRO A 66 21.45 31.54 -10.62
C PRO A 66 22.15 32.37 -9.54
N GLY A 67 23.37 31.99 -9.18
CA GLY A 67 24.21 32.67 -8.20
C GLY A 67 24.71 31.77 -7.07
N ALA A 68 25.26 32.38 -6.02
CA ALA A 68 25.71 31.68 -4.82
C ALA A 68 24.52 31.40 -3.90
N HIS A 69 24.43 30.17 -3.41
CA HIS A 69 23.41 29.70 -2.47
C HIS A 69 24.07 29.29 -1.17
N GLU A 70 23.46 29.67 -0.04
CA GLU A 70 23.83 29.25 1.30
C GLU A 70 22.58 28.71 2.00
N LEU A 71 22.54 27.39 2.23
CA LEU A 71 21.36 26.71 2.76
C LEU A 71 21.64 26.16 4.16
N GLY A 72 20.75 26.47 5.10
CA GLY A 72 20.68 25.78 6.39
C GLY A 72 20.06 24.40 6.23
N LEU A 73 20.78 23.36 6.65
CA LEU A 73 20.31 21.97 6.52
C LEU A 73 19.63 21.53 7.83
N PRO A 74 18.56 20.73 7.74
CA PRO A 74 17.80 20.30 8.90
C PRO A 74 18.61 19.27 9.71
N PRO A 75 18.28 19.08 11.00
CA PRO A 75 19.05 18.24 11.91
C PRO A 75 19.11 16.78 11.45
N ILE A 76 20.17 16.10 11.85
CA ILE A 76 20.40 14.69 11.58
C ILE A 76 20.36 13.94 12.91
N TRP A 77 19.46 12.97 13.02
CA TRP A 77 19.31 12.15 14.21
C TRP A 77 20.16 10.89 14.12
N ARG A 78 20.84 10.58 15.23
CA ARG A 78 21.61 9.36 15.45
C ARG A 78 20.85 8.54 16.50
N LEU A 79 20.49 7.31 16.14
CA LEU A 79 19.71 6.41 16.97
C LEU A 79 20.60 5.25 17.40
N GLY A 80 20.85 5.15 18.70
CA GLY A 80 21.60 4.05 19.29
C GLY A 80 20.76 2.78 19.40
N PRO A 81 21.40 1.60 19.49
CA PRO A 81 20.71 0.32 19.66
C PRO A 81 19.92 0.27 20.98
N ASP A 82 20.36 1.02 21.99
CA ASP A 82 19.73 1.11 23.32
C ASP A 82 18.49 2.03 23.35
N GLY A 83 18.02 2.52 22.18
CA GLY A 83 16.91 3.47 22.09
C GLY A 83 17.30 4.93 22.40
N ARG A 84 18.58 5.21 22.68
CA ARG A 84 19.08 6.59 22.85
C ARG A 84 19.02 7.32 21.51
N ALA A 85 18.50 8.55 21.52
CA ALA A 85 18.50 9.43 20.37
C ALA A 85 19.41 10.63 20.65
N ASP A 86 20.26 10.97 19.69
CA ASP A 86 21.15 12.13 19.73
C ASP A 86 20.95 12.93 18.44
N SER A 87 20.80 14.25 18.55
CA SER A 87 20.60 15.15 17.41
C SER A 87 21.89 15.90 17.10
N THR A 88 22.32 15.86 15.85
CA THR A 88 23.43 16.67 15.34
C THR A 88 22.89 17.76 14.43
N ALA A 89 23.43 18.97 14.55
CA ALA A 89 23.09 20.07 13.66
C ALA A 89 23.33 19.68 12.19
N GLY A 90 22.35 19.99 11.34
CA GLY A 90 22.44 19.75 9.91
C GLY A 90 23.57 20.54 9.27
N GLY A 91 23.87 21.73 9.79
CA GLY A 91 24.95 22.60 9.30
C GLY A 91 24.51 23.43 8.11
N VAL A 92 25.47 24.03 7.41
CA VAL A 92 25.23 24.88 6.24
C VAL A 92 25.92 24.28 5.02
N ALA A 93 25.27 24.34 3.87
CA ALA A 93 25.85 23.98 2.57
C ALA A 93 25.93 25.23 1.68
N SER A 94 27.07 25.43 1.04
CA SER A 94 27.30 26.55 0.12
C SER A 94 27.65 26.00 -1.26
N PHE A 95 26.99 26.48 -2.30
CA PHE A 95 27.26 26.09 -3.69
C PHE A 95 26.86 27.20 -4.67
N GLY A 96 27.44 27.19 -5.87
CA GLY A 96 27.09 28.12 -6.94
C GLY A 96 26.21 27.44 -7.99
N VAL A 97 25.27 28.18 -8.58
CA VAL A 97 24.40 27.72 -9.67
C VAL A 97 24.56 28.66 -10.86
N ALA A 98 24.91 28.11 -12.02
CA ALA A 98 25.08 28.89 -13.24
C ALA A 98 23.76 29.14 -13.97
N SER A 99 23.64 30.28 -14.64
CA SER A 99 22.52 30.57 -15.54
C SER A 99 22.61 29.70 -16.80
N VAL A 100 21.48 29.20 -17.28
CA VAL A 100 21.38 28.56 -18.60
C VAL A 100 21.23 29.62 -19.71
N ILE A 101 20.80 30.83 -19.35
CA ILE A 101 20.68 31.96 -20.27
C ILE A 101 22.06 32.59 -20.42
N PRO A 102 22.62 32.68 -21.65
CA PRO A 102 23.88 33.36 -21.91
C PRO A 102 23.82 34.83 -21.51
N ASP A 103 24.88 35.34 -20.86
CA ASP A 103 25.00 36.76 -20.47
C ASP A 103 24.92 37.74 -21.66
N THR A 104 25.07 37.23 -22.89
CA THR A 104 24.94 38.01 -24.12
C THR A 104 23.49 38.36 -24.48
N LEU A 105 22.50 37.66 -23.90
CA LEU A 105 21.08 37.98 -24.06
C LEU A 105 20.71 39.03 -23.01
N LYS A 106 20.81 40.31 -23.38
CA LYS A 106 20.21 41.41 -22.62
C LYS A 106 18.72 41.13 -22.41
N ASP A 107 18.28 41.30 -21.17
CA ASP A 107 16.91 41.11 -20.66
C ASP A 107 15.86 41.06 -21.76
N PRO A 108 15.26 39.89 -22.04
CA PRO A 108 14.20 39.81 -23.04
C PRO A 108 13.11 40.79 -22.63
N THR A 109 12.78 41.73 -23.52
CA THR A 109 11.75 42.73 -23.27
C THR A 109 10.47 41.99 -22.85
N PRO A 110 9.86 42.30 -21.69
CA PRO A 110 8.71 41.54 -21.21
C PRO A 110 7.63 41.54 -22.28
N GLN A 111 7.30 40.35 -22.79
CA GLN A 111 6.24 40.21 -23.79
C GLN A 111 4.93 40.71 -23.16
N ALA A 112 4.21 41.55 -23.90
CA ALA A 112 2.92 42.04 -23.44
C ALA A 112 2.01 40.84 -23.10
N PRO A 113 1.24 40.91 -22.00
CA PRO A 113 0.37 39.82 -21.59
C PRO A 113 -0.56 39.46 -22.74
N LEU A 114 -0.58 38.18 -23.10
CA LEU A 114 -1.53 37.64 -24.07
C LEU A 114 -2.95 38.03 -23.60
N ALA A 115 -3.75 38.57 -24.53
CA ALA A 115 -5.13 38.95 -24.25
C ALA A 115 -5.87 37.80 -23.55
N PRO A 116 -6.80 38.08 -22.61
CA PRO A 116 -7.47 37.03 -21.85
C PRO A 116 -8.07 36.00 -22.79
N LEU A 117 -7.61 34.75 -22.65
CA LEU A 117 -8.09 33.60 -23.40
C LEU A 117 -9.61 33.54 -23.23
N ARG A 118 -10.36 33.86 -24.28
CA ARG A 118 -11.82 33.79 -24.26
C ARG A 118 -12.20 32.34 -23.95
N LEU A 119 -12.96 32.15 -22.88
CA LEU A 119 -13.47 30.84 -22.49
C LEU A 119 -14.16 30.22 -23.70
N ALA A 120 -13.69 29.05 -24.14
CA ALA A 120 -14.29 28.34 -25.27
C ALA A 120 -15.79 28.18 -25.02
N HIS A 121 -16.60 28.53 -26.02
CA HIS A 121 -18.06 28.47 -25.97
C HIS A 121 -18.49 27.06 -25.53
N ARG A 122 -19.08 26.94 -24.33
CA ARG A 122 -19.50 25.64 -23.80
C ARG A 122 -20.79 25.22 -24.49
N ASN A 123 -20.68 24.34 -25.48
CA ASN A 123 -21.84 23.70 -26.11
C ASN A 123 -22.49 22.71 -25.15
N ALA A 124 -23.78 22.89 -24.86
CA ALA A 124 -24.55 21.99 -23.98
C ALA A 124 -25.06 20.71 -24.68
N LEU A 125 -24.75 20.52 -25.97
CA LEU A 125 -25.17 19.35 -26.74
C LEU A 125 -24.59 18.02 -26.22
N PRO A 126 -23.27 17.90 -25.93
CA PRO A 126 -22.70 16.65 -25.42
C PRO A 126 -23.30 16.14 -24.10
N PRO A 127 -23.49 16.97 -23.04
CA PRO A 127 -24.08 16.47 -21.80
C PRO A 127 -25.55 16.06 -21.95
N LEU A 128 -26.32 16.73 -22.82
CA LEU A 128 -27.71 16.35 -23.11
C LEU A 128 -27.79 15.01 -23.85
N ALA A 129 -26.91 14.78 -24.83
CA ALA A 129 -26.83 13.51 -25.54
C ALA A 129 -26.46 12.35 -24.59
N ALA A 130 -25.49 12.57 -23.69
CA ALA A 130 -25.08 11.58 -22.70
C ALA A 130 -26.23 11.24 -21.72
N ALA A 131 -26.97 12.24 -21.26
CA ALA A 131 -28.14 12.03 -20.40
C ALA A 131 -29.23 11.21 -21.11
N GLY A 132 -29.50 11.50 -22.39
CA GLY A 132 -30.43 10.73 -23.20
C GLY A 132 -30.03 9.25 -23.32
N ILE A 133 -28.76 8.98 -23.62
CA ILE A 133 -28.23 7.61 -23.71
C ILE A 133 -28.37 6.88 -22.36
N ALA A 134 -28.03 7.56 -21.25
CA ALA A 134 -28.13 6.98 -19.92
C ALA A 134 -29.57 6.56 -19.58
N ILE A 135 -30.57 7.40 -19.90
CA ILE A 135 -31.99 7.09 -19.68
C ILE A 135 -32.41 5.86 -20.49
N VAL A 136 -32.00 5.76 -21.76
CA VAL A 136 -32.32 4.62 -22.62
C VAL A 136 -31.71 3.32 -22.09
N LEU A 137 -30.43 3.34 -21.71
CA LEU A 137 -29.74 2.17 -21.15
C LEU A 137 -30.37 1.73 -19.83
N LEU A 138 -30.72 2.68 -18.95
CA LEU A 138 -31.38 2.39 -17.69
C LEU A 138 -32.75 1.75 -17.94
N GLY A 139 -33.55 2.32 -18.84
CA GLY A 139 -34.86 1.78 -19.22
C GLY A 139 -34.76 0.36 -19.79
N ALA A 140 -33.80 0.12 -20.68
CA ALA A 140 -33.53 -1.20 -21.23
C ALA A 140 -33.10 -2.21 -20.14
N GLY A 141 -32.21 -1.81 -19.22
CA GLY A 141 -31.78 -2.64 -18.10
C GLY A 141 -32.92 -3.00 -17.16
N VAL A 142 -33.79 -2.04 -16.84
CA VAL A 142 -34.99 -2.28 -16.02
C VAL A 142 -35.96 -3.22 -16.73
N ALA A 143 -36.21 -3.02 -18.02
CA ALA A 143 -37.07 -3.89 -18.82
C ALA A 143 -36.51 -5.32 -18.89
N MET A 144 -35.19 -5.48 -19.06
CA MET A 144 -34.53 -6.78 -19.02
C MET A 144 -34.62 -7.45 -17.65
N ARG A 145 -34.49 -6.69 -16.56
CA ARG A 145 -34.64 -7.21 -15.18
C ARG A 145 -36.08 -7.62 -14.86
N ARG A 146 -37.06 -6.97 -15.46
CA ARG A 146 -38.49 -7.29 -15.30
C ARG A 146 -38.95 -8.47 -16.16
N ARG A 147 -38.09 -9.05 -17.01
CA ARG A 147 -38.44 -10.26 -17.76
C ARG A 147 -38.58 -11.45 -16.79
N PRO A 148 -39.66 -12.24 -16.87
CA PRO A 148 -39.80 -13.44 -16.06
C PRO A 148 -38.65 -14.41 -16.35
N PRO A 149 -38.16 -15.16 -15.34
CA PRO A 149 -37.01 -16.05 -15.51
C PRO A 149 -37.31 -17.07 -16.61
N ARG A 150 -36.41 -17.15 -17.59
CA ARG A 150 -36.43 -18.21 -18.60
C ARG A 150 -36.38 -19.55 -17.87
N ALA A 151 -37.32 -20.44 -18.17
CA ALA A 151 -37.27 -21.81 -17.68
C ALA A 151 -35.94 -22.45 -18.11
N LEU A 152 -35.05 -22.65 -17.14
CA LEU A 152 -33.77 -23.31 -17.37
C LEU A 152 -34.04 -24.79 -17.59
N ALA A 153 -33.49 -25.35 -18.67
CA ALA A 153 -33.45 -26.80 -18.83
C ALA A 153 -32.73 -27.42 -17.61
N PRO A 154 -33.16 -28.60 -17.12
CA PRO A 154 -32.54 -29.25 -15.97
C PRO A 154 -31.04 -29.37 -16.16
N ARG A 155 -30.26 -28.88 -15.18
CA ARG A 155 -28.79 -28.90 -15.24
C ARG A 155 -28.32 -30.36 -15.34
N PRO A 156 -27.37 -30.70 -16.25
CA PRO A 156 -26.82 -32.05 -16.30
C PRO A 156 -26.20 -32.38 -14.95
N GLN A 157 -26.58 -33.52 -14.37
CA GLN A 157 -25.99 -33.99 -13.12
C GLN A 157 -24.52 -34.35 -13.41
N VAL A 158 -23.60 -33.52 -12.93
CA VAL A 158 -22.17 -33.87 -12.92
C VAL A 158 -22.01 -35.03 -11.94
N PRO A 159 -21.36 -36.15 -12.32
CA PRO A 159 -21.11 -37.24 -11.40
C PRO A 159 -20.35 -36.70 -10.19
N VAL A 160 -20.93 -36.87 -9.00
CA VAL A 160 -20.24 -36.54 -7.75
C VAL A 160 -19.00 -37.42 -7.69
N GLU A 161 -17.82 -36.79 -7.69
CA GLU A 161 -16.54 -37.48 -7.51
C GLU A 161 -16.64 -38.41 -6.30
N ARG A 162 -16.35 -39.71 -6.50
CA ARG A 162 -16.58 -40.73 -5.46
C ARG A 162 -15.70 -40.40 -4.26
N GLU A 163 -16.32 -40.22 -3.10
CA GLU A 163 -15.61 -39.92 -1.86
C GLU A 163 -14.54 -40.99 -1.60
N VAL A 164 -13.27 -40.59 -1.58
CA VAL A 164 -12.16 -41.53 -1.35
C VAL A 164 -12.21 -42.03 0.10
N PRO A 165 -12.11 -43.34 0.39
CA PRO A 165 -12.15 -43.84 1.78
C PRO A 165 -10.98 -43.33 2.63
N ASP A 166 -11.23 -43.03 3.91
CA ASP A 166 -10.21 -42.53 4.85
C ASP A 166 -9.02 -43.52 5.02
N ALA A 167 -9.29 -44.83 4.90
CA ALA A 167 -8.27 -45.88 4.92
C ALA A 167 -7.21 -45.72 3.81
N ARG A 168 -7.59 -45.20 2.64
CA ARG A 168 -6.66 -44.98 1.52
C ARG A 168 -5.72 -43.80 1.79
N TRP A 169 -6.22 -42.76 2.46
CA TRP A 169 -5.40 -41.62 2.88
C TRP A 169 -4.43 -42.01 4.00
N LEU A 170 -4.88 -42.83 4.97
CA LEU A 170 -4.00 -43.37 6.00
C LEU A 170 -2.91 -44.27 5.39
N ALA A 171 -3.27 -45.14 4.44
CA ALA A 171 -2.31 -46.00 3.74
C ALA A 171 -1.32 -45.21 2.88
N ALA A 172 -1.73 -44.03 2.37
CA ALA A 172 -0.86 -43.11 1.65
C ALA A 172 0.06 -42.27 2.57
N GLY A 173 0.01 -42.49 3.89
CA GLY A 173 0.82 -41.74 4.85
C GLY A 173 0.31 -40.32 5.10
N GLU A 174 -0.97 -40.03 4.80
CA GLU A 174 -1.60 -38.71 4.93
C GLU A 174 -2.61 -38.65 6.10
N PRO A 175 -2.17 -38.83 7.36
CA PRO A 175 -3.07 -38.78 8.51
C PRO A 175 -3.66 -37.38 8.73
N ARG A 176 -2.96 -36.32 8.29
CA ARG A 176 -3.43 -34.93 8.39
C ARG A 176 -4.67 -34.68 7.53
N ALA A 177 -4.70 -35.23 6.33
CA ALA A 177 -5.86 -35.12 5.43
C ALA A 177 -7.12 -35.75 6.06
N VAL A 178 -6.95 -36.89 6.74
CA VAL A 178 -8.04 -37.59 7.43
C VAL A 178 -8.54 -36.79 8.62
N VAL A 179 -7.64 -36.21 9.43
CA VAL A 179 -8.00 -35.34 10.56
C VAL A 179 -8.74 -34.09 10.08
N ALA A 180 -8.27 -33.42 9.02
CA ALA A 180 -8.90 -32.24 8.45
C ALA A 180 -10.32 -32.55 7.93
N ARG A 181 -10.49 -33.70 7.27
CA ARG A 181 -11.80 -34.14 6.78
C ARG A 181 -12.76 -34.54 7.90
N ALA A 182 -12.26 -35.20 8.95
CA ALA A 182 -13.05 -35.51 10.14
C ALA A 182 -13.53 -34.22 10.82
N MET A 183 -12.65 -33.22 10.94
CA MET A 183 -13.00 -31.90 11.49
C MET A 183 -14.06 -31.19 10.63
N TRP A 184 -13.91 -31.20 9.30
CA TRP A 184 -14.90 -30.61 8.40
C TRP A 184 -16.27 -31.32 8.48
N ARG A 185 -16.30 -32.66 8.47
CA ARG A 185 -17.54 -33.45 8.58
C ARG A 185 -18.28 -33.16 9.88
N LEU A 186 -17.56 -33.08 10.99
CA LEU A 186 -18.13 -32.77 12.29
C LEU A 186 -18.76 -31.37 12.29
N ARG A 187 -18.04 -30.37 11.76
CA ARG A 187 -18.56 -28.99 11.66
C ARG A 187 -19.74 -28.88 10.67
N ALA A 188 -19.72 -29.63 9.58
CA ALA A 188 -20.84 -29.67 8.63
C ALA A 188 -22.07 -30.34 9.25
N ALA A 189 -21.89 -31.37 10.10
CA ALA A 189 -22.98 -31.97 10.84
C ALA A 189 -23.58 -31.00 11.88
N LEU A 190 -22.73 -30.25 12.59
CA LEU A 190 -23.16 -29.19 13.51
C LEU A 190 -23.93 -28.07 12.77
N ALA A 191 -23.44 -27.61 11.62
CA ALA A 191 -24.12 -26.58 10.83
C ALA A 191 -25.47 -27.04 10.26
N LYS A 192 -25.64 -28.36 10.03
CA LYS A 192 -26.95 -28.92 9.62
C LYS A 192 -27.96 -28.95 10.76
N THR A 193 -27.51 -29.15 11.99
CA THR A 193 -28.39 -29.24 13.17
C THR A 193 -28.65 -27.89 13.81
N VAL A 194 -27.68 -26.97 13.74
CA VAL A 194 -27.73 -25.60 14.22
C VAL A 194 -27.23 -24.68 13.09
N PRO A 195 -28.13 -24.16 12.24
CA PRO A 195 -27.74 -23.31 11.10
C PRO A 195 -26.95 -22.06 11.51
N GLU A 196 -27.14 -21.54 12.74
CA GLU A 196 -26.37 -20.41 13.28
C GLU A 196 -24.88 -20.78 13.52
N ALA A 197 -24.56 -22.05 13.72
CA ALA A 197 -23.19 -22.55 13.87
C ALA A 197 -22.54 -22.86 12.50
N HIS A 198 -22.57 -21.88 11.60
CA HIS A 198 -22.12 -22.06 10.22
C HIS A 198 -20.59 -22.23 10.10
N LEU A 199 -20.15 -22.85 9.00
CA LEU A 199 -18.76 -23.26 8.78
C LEU A 199 -17.72 -22.12 8.82
N ALA A 200 -18.15 -20.88 8.62
CA ALA A 200 -17.27 -19.70 8.60
C ALA A 200 -16.89 -19.17 10.00
N LEU A 201 -17.55 -19.63 11.08
CA LEU A 201 -17.23 -19.21 12.45
C LEU A 201 -15.94 -19.88 12.96
N ASP A 202 -15.25 -19.29 13.92
CA ASP A 202 -14.14 -19.98 14.59
C ASP A 202 -14.67 -21.15 15.46
N THR A 203 -13.79 -22.07 15.87
CA THR A 203 -14.14 -23.25 16.69
C THR A 203 -14.74 -22.85 18.03
N ALA A 204 -14.22 -21.80 18.69
CA ALA A 204 -14.78 -21.30 19.95
C ALA A 204 -16.18 -20.70 19.77
N GLU A 205 -16.37 -19.91 18.71
CA GLU A 205 -17.66 -19.27 18.38
C GLU A 205 -18.71 -20.30 17.96
N CYS A 206 -18.31 -21.30 17.16
CA CYS A 206 -19.17 -22.41 16.77
C CYS A 206 -19.68 -23.17 18.00
N LEU A 207 -18.83 -23.44 19.00
CA LEU A 207 -19.22 -24.13 20.23
C LEU A 207 -20.16 -23.28 21.09
N ALA A 208 -19.94 -21.96 21.17
CA ALA A 208 -20.82 -21.05 21.88
C ALA A 208 -22.23 -21.01 21.26
N MET A 209 -22.33 -21.00 19.92
CA MET A 209 -23.62 -21.07 19.23
C MET A 209 -24.34 -22.40 19.47
N VAL A 210 -23.60 -23.51 19.49
CA VAL A 210 -24.18 -24.84 19.78
C VAL A 210 -24.64 -24.94 21.24
N GLU A 211 -23.89 -24.40 22.20
CA GLU A 211 -24.27 -24.36 23.62
C GLU A 211 -25.55 -23.53 23.84
N GLN A 212 -25.65 -22.38 23.16
CA GLN A 212 -26.82 -21.52 23.21
C GLN A 212 -28.07 -22.16 22.57
N ALA A 213 -27.91 -22.81 21.42
CA ALA A 213 -29.03 -23.44 20.69
C ALA A 213 -29.44 -24.79 21.30
N ARG A 214 -28.52 -25.51 21.95
CA ARG A 214 -28.74 -26.84 22.54
C ARG A 214 -28.02 -26.97 23.89
N PRO A 215 -28.61 -26.45 24.98
CA PRO A 215 -28.00 -26.49 26.32
C PRO A 215 -27.77 -27.90 26.89
N HIS A 216 -28.45 -28.92 26.34
CA HIS A 216 -28.32 -30.32 26.77
C HIS A 216 -27.33 -31.14 25.92
N ALA A 217 -26.65 -30.53 24.95
CA ALA A 217 -25.64 -31.22 24.17
C ALA A 217 -24.39 -31.51 25.02
N PRO A 218 -23.62 -32.58 24.70
CA PRO A 218 -22.36 -32.87 25.39
C PRO A 218 -21.24 -31.90 24.94
N ILE A 219 -21.38 -30.62 25.30
CA ILE A 219 -20.48 -29.53 24.87
C ILE A 219 -19.03 -29.79 25.31
N ARG A 220 -18.84 -30.40 26.49
CA ARG A 220 -17.50 -30.75 26.99
C ARG A 220 -16.80 -31.76 26.07
N GLU A 221 -17.49 -32.82 25.68
CA GLU A 221 -16.93 -33.87 24.80
C GLU A 221 -16.68 -33.34 23.39
N LEU A 222 -17.58 -32.48 22.87
CA LEU A 222 -17.40 -31.83 21.56
C LEU A 222 -16.21 -30.88 21.55
N ARG A 223 -16.01 -30.13 22.64
CA ARG A 223 -14.87 -29.24 22.82
C ARG A 223 -13.56 -30.02 22.87
N ASP A 224 -13.49 -31.06 23.71
CA ASP A 224 -12.30 -31.90 23.85
C ASP A 224 -11.93 -32.55 22.51
N LEU A 225 -12.93 -33.04 21.77
CA LEU A 225 -12.72 -33.70 20.48
C LEU A 225 -12.27 -32.71 19.38
N LEU A 226 -12.91 -31.54 19.27
CA LEU A 226 -12.51 -30.51 18.31
C LEU A 226 -11.12 -29.94 18.61
N GLU A 227 -10.79 -29.78 19.89
CA GLU A 227 -9.47 -29.33 20.30
C GLU A 227 -8.38 -30.37 19.95
N GLN A 228 -8.63 -31.65 20.24
CA GLN A 228 -7.72 -32.74 19.88
C GLN A 228 -7.51 -32.85 18.35
N LEU A 229 -8.58 -32.68 17.56
CA LEU A 229 -8.47 -32.69 16.09
C LEU A 229 -7.72 -31.45 15.57
N SER A 230 -7.99 -30.27 16.12
CA SER A 230 -7.29 -29.03 15.73
C SER A 230 -5.80 -29.05 16.05
N ARG A 231 -5.40 -29.78 17.11
CA ARG A 231 -4.01 -29.93 17.51
C ARG A 231 -3.25 -30.91 16.62
N ARG A 232 -3.95 -31.89 16.04
CA ARG A 232 -3.39 -32.90 15.13
C ARG A 232 -3.44 -32.49 13.65
N SER A 233 -4.19 -31.44 13.30
CA SER A 233 -4.26 -30.91 11.93
C SER A 233 -3.22 -29.82 11.63
N ARG A 234 -2.61 -29.19 12.66
CA ARG A 234 -1.45 -28.29 12.52
C ARG A 234 -0.15 -29.07 12.29
#